data_AF-A0A495JAR3-F1
#
_entry.id   AF-A0A495JAR3-F1
#
_cell.length_a   1.000
_cell.length_b   1.000
_cell.length_c   1.000
_cell.angle_alpha   90.00
_cell.angle_beta   90.00
_cell.angle_gamma   90.00
#
_symmetry.space_group_name_H-M   'P 1'
#
loop_
_entity.id
_entity.type
_entity.pdbx_description
1 polymer ?
#
loop_
_entity_poly.entity_id
_entity_poly.type
_entity_poly.pdbx_seq_one_letter_code
_entity_poly.pdbx_strand_id
1 'polypeptide(L)' 'MTEQLDWLTSRPIAHRGLHDRENSVPENSMSAFENAIAHNYAIELDVHVTLSHEVVVFHDDSLNPNSANLGSLCQ' A
#
# COMPACT_ATOMS: atom_id res chain seq x y z
N MET A 1 -26.74 12.34 8.80
CA MET A 1 -25.92 12.83 7.67
C MET A 1 -24.56 12.11 7.57
N THR A 2 -24.33 11.00 8.27
CA THR A 2 -23.08 10.23 8.24
C THR A 2 -23.11 9.02 7.30
N GLU A 3 -24.31 8.52 6.96
CA GLU A 3 -24.53 7.30 6.15
C GLU A 3 -23.77 7.23 4.82
N GLN A 4 -23.41 8.37 4.23
CA GLN A 4 -22.78 8.41 2.92
C GLN A 4 -21.32 7.93 2.94
N LEU A 5 -20.64 7.97 4.10
CA LEU A 5 -19.24 7.59 4.26
C LEU A 5 -19.02 6.45 5.25
N ASP A 6 -20.08 5.89 5.83
CA ASP A 6 -19.98 4.83 6.82
C ASP A 6 -19.25 3.59 6.25
N TRP A 7 -19.34 3.32 4.95
CA TRP A 7 -18.59 2.25 4.29
C TRP A 7 -17.05 2.42 4.41
N LEU A 8 -16.57 3.66 4.56
CA LEU A 8 -15.16 4.02 4.67
C LEU A 8 -14.75 4.26 6.13
N THR A 9 -15.57 4.94 6.93
CA THR A 9 -15.21 5.39 8.29
C THR A 9 -15.68 4.46 9.41
N SER A 10 -16.49 3.43 9.11
CA SER A 10 -16.98 2.48 10.12
C SER A 10 -15.89 1.62 10.76
N ARG A 11 -14.69 1.59 10.18
CA ARG A 11 -13.56 0.78 10.63
C ARG A 11 -12.24 1.52 10.46
N PRO A 12 -11.21 1.16 11.25
CA PRO A 12 -9.86 1.66 11.03
C PRO A 12 -9.37 1.36 9.61
N ILE A 13 -8.53 2.26 9.09
CA ILE A 13 -7.87 2.14 7.79
C ILE A 13 -6.40 1.77 8.04
N ALA A 14 -5.98 0.64 7.48
CA ALA A 14 -4.60 0.17 7.53
C ALA A 14 -3.75 0.95 6.51
N HIS A 15 -2.93 1.87 7.03
CA HIS A 15 -2.02 2.71 6.25
C HIS A 15 -0.92 1.84 5.62
N ARG A 16 -0.90 1.76 4.29
CA ARG A 16 -0.05 0.87 3.47
C ARG A 16 -0.23 -0.62 3.78
N GLY A 17 -1.46 -1.01 4.12
CA GLY A 17 -1.78 -2.34 4.62
C GLY A 17 -1.39 -2.54 6.10
N LEU A 18 -1.79 -3.68 6.67
CA LEU A 18 -1.48 -4.04 8.05
C LEU A 18 -0.09 -4.66 8.11
N HIS A 19 0.92 -3.80 7.99
CA HIS A 19 2.33 -4.16 7.99
C HIS A 19 2.86 -4.38 9.41
N ASP A 20 3.87 -5.22 9.52
CA ASP A 20 4.48 -5.61 10.78
C ASP A 20 5.96 -5.91 10.56
N ARG A 21 6.80 -5.05 11.14
CA ARG A 21 8.26 -5.17 11.01
C ARG A 21 8.81 -6.37 11.78
N GLU A 22 8.19 -6.74 12.89
CA GLU A 22 8.65 -7.86 13.72
C GLU A 22 8.37 -9.19 13.03
N ASN A 23 7.24 -9.28 12.32
CA ASN A 23 6.82 -10.47 11.58
C ASN A 23 7.25 -10.47 10.10
N SER A 24 8.16 -9.58 9.69
CA SER A 24 8.64 -9.48 8.30
C SER A 24 7.52 -9.29 7.27
N VAL A 25 6.51 -8.49 7.60
CA VAL A 25 5.41 -8.07 6.73
C VAL A 25 5.68 -6.63 6.29
N PRO A 26 6.23 -6.39 5.08
CA PRO A 26 6.56 -5.05 4.61
C PRO A 26 5.32 -4.22 4.32
N GLU A 27 5.44 -2.89 4.38
CA GLU A 27 4.40 -1.98 3.87
C GLU A 27 4.19 -2.12 2.36
N ASN A 28 3.00 -1.74 1.88
CA ASN A 28 2.63 -1.77 0.45
C ASN A 28 2.91 -3.14 -0.21
N SER A 29 2.74 -4.22 0.55
CA SER A 29 3.01 -5.59 0.13
C SER A 29 1.76 -6.45 0.20
N MET A 30 1.76 -7.54 -0.58
CA MET A 30 0.65 -8.49 -0.58
C MET A 30 0.34 -9.05 0.81
N SER A 31 1.36 -9.35 1.62
CA SER A 31 1.16 -9.87 2.97
C SER A 31 0.53 -8.83 3.93
N ALA A 32 0.87 -7.54 3.79
CA ALA A 32 0.21 -6.48 4.56
C ALA A 32 -1.26 -6.31 4.17
N PHE A 33 -1.59 -6.47 2.89
CA PHE A 33 -2.98 -6.40 2.41
C PHE A 33 -3.80 -7.61 2.86
N GLU A 34 -3.25 -8.81 2.76
CA GLU A 34 -3.88 -10.04 3.25
C GLU A 34 -4.16 -9.95 4.76
N ASN A 35 -3.20 -9.43 5.54
CA ASN A 35 -3.39 -9.20 6.96
C ASN A 35 -4.52 -8.20 7.24
N ALA A 36 -4.59 -7.09 6.50
CA ALA A 36 -5.67 -6.11 6.67
C ALA A 36 -7.04 -6.71 6.34
N ILE A 37 -7.14 -7.52 5.27
CA ILE A 37 -8.35 -8.25 4.91
C ILE A 37 -8.76 -9.23 6.02
N ALA A 38 -7.81 -10.02 6.54
CA ALA A 38 -8.06 -10.99 7.60
C ALA A 38 -8.60 -10.33 8.88
N HIS A 39 -8.20 -9.09 9.17
CA HIS A 39 -8.67 -8.31 10.32
C HIS A 39 -9.84 -7.37 9.99
N ASN A 40 -10.40 -7.45 8.77
CA ASN A 40 -11.53 -6.67 8.31
C ASN A 40 -11.32 -5.14 8.33
N TYR A 41 -10.09 -4.68 8.11
CA TYR A 41 -9.75 -3.26 7.97
C TYR A 41 -9.90 -2.77 6.53
N ALA A 42 -10.19 -1.48 6.38
CA ALA A 42 -10.00 -0.81 5.08
C ALA A 42 -8.49 -0.66 4.82
N ILE A 43 -8.09 -0.52 3.56
CA ILE A 43 -6.67 -0.46 3.17
C ILE A 43 -6.41 0.86 2.45
N GLU A 44 -5.37 1.55 2.87
CA GLU A 44 -4.75 2.64 2.11
C GLU A 44 -3.45 2.14 1.49
N LEU A 45 -3.11 2.64 0.30
CA LEU A 45 -1.93 2.25 -0.46
C LEU A 45 -1.54 3.37 -1.44
N ASP A 46 -0.24 3.44 -1.74
CA ASP A 46 0.34 4.46 -2.62
C ASP A 46 0.48 3.92 -4.05
N VAL A 47 -0.04 4.63 -5.06
CA VAL A 47 0.03 4.21 -6.47
C VAL A 47 0.86 5.17 -7.32
N HIS A 48 1.74 4.62 -8.14
CA HIS A 48 2.54 5.34 -9.12
C HIS A 48 2.27 4.78 -10.53
N VAL A 49 2.54 5.59 -11.55
CA VAL A 49 2.43 5.17 -12.96
C VAL A 49 3.84 5.13 -13.57
N THR A 50 4.19 4.01 -14.19
CA THR A 50 5.48 3.82 -14.86
C THR A 50 5.52 4.50 -16.23
N LEU A 51 6.72 4.64 -16.82
CA LEU A 51 6.89 5.19 -18.18
C LEU A 51 6.17 4.33 -19.25
N SER A 52 5.98 3.04 -18.96
CA SER A 52 5.24 2.10 -19.79
C SER A 52 3.72 2.17 -19.56
N HIS A 53 3.24 3.14 -18.78
CA HIS A 53 1.85 3.31 -18.35
C HIS A 53 1.28 2.13 -17.54
N GLU A 54 2.12 1.47 -16.76
CA GLU A 54 1.68 0.44 -15.80
C GLU A 54 1.47 1.06 -14.42
N VAL A 55 0.43 0.62 -13.70
CA VAL A 55 0.18 1.04 -12.32
C VAL A 55 0.96 0.14 -11.37
N VAL A 56 1.70 0.74 -10.45
CA VAL A 56 2.50 0.05 -9.44
C VAL A 56 2.19 0.60 -8.05
N VAL A 57 2.34 -0.24 -7.03
CA VAL A 57 2.13 0.15 -5.64
C VAL A 57 3.49 0.37 -4.99
N PHE A 58 3.79 1.62 -4.65
CA PHE A 58 5.08 2.00 -4.07
C PHE A 58 4.96 3.39 -3.43
N HIS A 59 5.58 3.58 -2.27
CA HIS A 59 5.45 4.85 -1.54
C HIS A 59 6.48 5.91 -1.92
N ASP A 60 7.76 5.53 -2.06
CA ASP A 60 8.82 6.53 -2.23
C ASP A 60 8.90 7.03 -3.69
N ASP A 61 9.15 8.32 -3.89
CA ASP A 61 9.29 8.91 -5.23
C ASP A 61 10.50 8.37 -6.02
N SER A 62 11.44 7.73 -5.34
CA SER A 62 12.63 7.15 -5.96
C SER A 62 12.94 5.79 -5.39
N LEU A 63 13.20 4.82 -6.27
CA LEU A 63 13.81 3.56 -5.88
C LEU A 63 15.25 3.83 -5.40
N ASN A 64 15.57 3.45 -4.17
CA ASN A 64 16.95 3.44 -3.74
C ASN A 64 17.71 2.39 -4.58
N PRO A 65 18.81 2.73 -5.27
CA PRO A 65 19.50 1.81 -6.18
C PRO A 65 20.01 0.50 -5.53
N ASN A 66 19.99 0.39 -4.20
CA ASN A 66 20.35 -0.83 -3.47
C ASN A 66 19.16 -1.77 -3.17
N SER A 67 17.91 -1.40 -3.48
CA SER A 67 16.81 -2.36 -3.55
C SER A 67 16.86 -3.05 -4.90
N ALA A 68 17.07 -4.37 -4.90
CA ALA A 68 17.29 -5.21 -6.07
C ALA A 68 16.55 -4.74 -7.35
N ASN A 69 17.34 -4.35 -8.35
CA ASN A 69 17.01 -4.23 -9.78
C ASN A 69 15.52 -4.06 -10.12
N LEU A 70 15.05 -2.82 -10.30
CA LEU A 70 14.01 -2.46 -11.27
C LEU A 70 14.05 -0.95 -11.50
N GLY A 71 13.79 -0.55 -12.74
CA GLY A 71 14.05 0.80 -13.26
C GLY A 71 13.31 1.91 -12.54
N SER A 72 13.86 3.12 -12.65
CA SER A 72 13.33 4.37 -12.11
C SER A 72 11.80 4.43 -12.22
N LEU A 73 11.14 4.45 -11.07
CA LEU A 73 9.82 5.05 -10.94
C LEU A 73 9.96 6.51 -11.41
N CYS A 74 9.09 6.91 -12.33
CA CYS A 74 9.24 8.10 -13.18
C CYS A 74 9.70 9.37 -12.46
N GLN A 75 10.55 10.15 -13.14
CA GLN A 75 10.37 11.60 -13.21
C GLN A 75 9.45 11.93 -14.38
#